data_AF-A0A7Y4Z495-F1
#
_entry.id   AF-A0A7Y4Z495-F1
#
_cell.length_a   1.000
_cell.length_b   1.000
_cell.length_c   1.000
_cell.angle_alpha   90.00
_cell.angle_beta   90.00
_cell.angle_gamma   90.00
#
_symmetry.space_group_name_H-M   'P 1'
#
loop_
_entity.id
_entity.type
_entity.pdbx_description
1 polymer ?
#
loop_
_entity_poly.entity_id
_entity_poly.type
_entity_poly.pdbx_seq_one_letter_code
_entity_poly.pdbx_strand_id
1 'polypeptide(L)'
;MSILNSFFKSTKQDIDINELLDLSKNRLSLLMVSASCCNPLAIPTDEKMKKRLNNVLSELKIESKLHVVTLTSAQSVLKQLDKKYESVAAEIMGIFQSKGLGGFPILIINNKVAFYGGVPEEENLKVKISEILNQSLN
;
A
#
# COMPACT_ATOMS: atom_id res chain seq x y z
N MET A 1 -38.92 15.12 21.61
CA MET A 1 -38.97 14.94 20.15
C MET A 1 -38.16 16.09 19.53
N SER A 2 -36.92 15.84 19.12
CA SER A 2 -36.12 16.79 18.34
C SER A 2 -35.27 15.98 17.38
N ILE A 3 -35.62 16.13 16.11
CA ILE A 3 -34.94 15.59 14.95
C ILE A 3 -33.99 16.70 14.47
N LEU A 4 -32.87 16.28 13.88
CA LEU A 4 -31.84 17.06 13.17
C LEU A 4 -30.59 17.34 14.02
N ASN A 5 -29.52 16.62 13.71
CA ASN A 5 -28.47 17.26 12.93
C ASN A 5 -27.68 16.25 12.10
N SER A 6 -27.65 16.57 10.82
CA SER A 6 -26.87 15.98 9.75
C SER A 6 -25.40 15.88 10.15
N PHE A 7 -24.87 14.66 10.28
CA PHE A 7 -23.43 14.44 10.29
C PHE A 7 -23.01 13.95 8.91
N PHE A 8 -22.46 14.90 8.16
CA PHE A 8 -21.75 14.72 6.90
C PHE A 8 -20.92 13.42 6.91
N LYS A 9 -21.40 12.38 6.23
CA LYS A 9 -20.59 11.21 5.91
C LYS A 9 -19.80 11.53 4.65
N SER A 10 -18.78 12.39 4.81
CA SER A 10 -17.77 12.60 3.78
C SER A 10 -16.93 11.33 3.70
N THR A 11 -17.16 10.53 2.67
CA THR A 11 -16.24 9.47 2.22
C THR A 11 -14.96 10.13 1.72
N LYS A 12 -14.09 10.51 2.65
CA LYS A 12 -12.76 11.02 2.35
C LYS A 12 -11.78 9.88 2.46
N GLN A 13 -11.34 9.45 1.29
CA GLN A 13 -10.17 8.60 1.06
C GLN A 13 -8.90 9.44 1.28
N ASP A 14 -8.82 10.06 2.46
CA ASP A 14 -7.64 10.73 2.97
C ASP A 14 -6.96 9.71 3.87
N ILE A 15 -5.75 9.30 3.53
CA ILE A 15 -4.93 8.46 4.42
C ILE A 15 -4.73 9.29 5.69
N ASP A 16 -5.31 8.83 6.79
CA ASP A 16 -5.13 9.48 8.08
C ASP A 16 -3.65 9.41 8.44
N ILE A 17 -3.05 10.53 8.85
CA ILE A 17 -1.67 10.54 9.38
C ILE A 17 -1.54 9.56 10.55
N ASN A 18 -2.64 9.31 11.28
CA ASN A 18 -2.69 8.27 12.30
C ASN A 18 -2.56 6.85 11.73
N GLU A 19 -3.07 6.56 10.53
CA GLU A 19 -2.80 5.28 9.84
C GLU A 19 -1.33 5.15 9.42
N LEU A 20 -0.69 6.25 8.97
CA LEU A 20 0.75 6.25 8.69
C LEU A 20 1.60 6.09 9.95
N LEU A 21 1.13 6.61 11.09
CA LEU A 21 1.74 6.39 12.40
C LEU A 21 1.50 4.96 12.92
N ASP A 22 0.37 4.33 12.58
CA ASP A 22 0.09 2.94 12.94
C ASP A 22 0.99 1.96 12.15
N LEU A 23 1.34 2.29 10.91
CA LEU A 23 2.41 1.60 10.16
C LEU A 23 3.75 1.58 10.91
N SER A 24 4.01 2.51 11.83
CA SER A 24 5.23 2.53 12.64
C SER A 24 5.16 1.67 13.90
N LYS A 25 3.95 1.26 14.34
CA LYS A 25 3.74 0.42 15.53
C LYS A 25 3.72 -1.07 15.21
N ASN A 26 3.37 -1.44 13.98
CA ASN A 26 3.39 -2.83 13.53
C ASN A 26 4.80 -3.26 13.11
N ARG A 27 5.16 -4.53 13.37
CA ARG A 27 6.44 -5.12 12.88
C ARG A 27 6.52 -5.13 11.35
N LEU A 28 5.37 -5.03 10.68
CA LEU A 28 5.22 -5.05 9.25
C LEU A 28 4.28 -3.91 8.83
N SER A 29 4.78 -3.02 7.99
CA SER A 29 4.06 -1.94 7.33
C SER A 29 3.80 -2.35 5.89
N LEU A 30 2.53 -2.32 5.47
CA LEU A 30 2.10 -2.76 4.13
C LEU A 30 1.32 -1.65 3.43
N LEU A 31 1.82 -1.22 2.27
CA LEU A 31 1.21 -0.18 1.45
C LEU A 31 1.14 -0.64 0.00
N MET A 32 -0.04 -0.58 -0.62
CA MET A 32 -0.23 -0.81 -2.04
C MET A 32 -0.59 0.49 -2.74
N VAL A 33 0.19 0.88 -3.74
CA VAL A 33 -0.16 1.97 -4.65
C VAL A 33 -0.89 1.38 -5.86
N SER A 34 -2.08 1.89 -6.12
CA SER A 34 -3.01 1.44 -7.15
C SER A 34 -3.17 2.50 -8.24
N ALA A 35 -3.25 2.04 -9.50
CA ALA A 35 -3.58 2.87 -10.66
C ALA A 35 -5.09 2.93 -10.96
N SER A 36 -5.94 2.34 -10.11
CA SER A 36 -7.39 2.22 -10.33
C SER A 36 -8.12 3.55 -10.55
N CYS A 37 -7.58 4.67 -10.04
CA CYS A 37 -8.12 6.01 -10.27
C CYS A 37 -8.07 6.45 -11.75
N CYS A 38 -7.13 5.93 -12.54
CA CYS A 38 -6.93 6.30 -13.93
C CYS A 38 -7.08 5.11 -14.90
N ASN A 39 -7.11 3.88 -14.38
CA ASN A 39 -7.31 2.66 -15.15
C ASN A 39 -8.30 1.71 -14.43
N PRO A 40 -9.59 1.71 -14.79
CA PRO A 40 -10.58 0.82 -14.19
C PRO A 40 -10.23 -0.67 -14.33
N LEU A 41 -9.48 -1.06 -15.36
CA LEU A 41 -9.03 -2.45 -15.57
C LEU A 41 -7.99 -2.90 -14.53
N ALA A 42 -7.45 -1.98 -13.72
CA ALA A 42 -6.55 -2.33 -12.61
C ALA A 42 -7.30 -2.88 -11.38
N ILE A 43 -8.59 -2.59 -11.22
CA ILE A 43 -9.37 -2.98 -10.04
C ILE A 43 -9.32 -4.50 -9.77
N PRO A 44 -9.55 -5.40 -10.77
CA PRO A 44 -9.49 -6.84 -10.52
C PRO A 44 -8.09 -7.31 -10.10
N THR A 45 -7.05 -6.70 -10.66
CA THR A 45 -5.64 -6.99 -10.32
C THR A 45 -5.32 -6.54 -8.90
N ASP A 46 -5.80 -5.37 -8.49
CA ASP A 46 -5.66 -4.85 -7.13
C ASP A 46 -6.36 -5.74 -6.11
N GLU A 47 -7.60 -6.17 -6.38
CA GLU A 47 -8.32 -7.10 -5.49
C GLU A 47 -7.63 -8.47 -5.41
N LYS A 48 -7.07 -8.96 -6.52
CA LYS A 48 -6.29 -10.19 -6.53
C LYS A 48 -5.03 -10.05 -5.66
N MET A 49 -4.32 -8.93 -5.73
CA MET A 49 -3.18 -8.63 -4.85
C MET A 49 -3.60 -8.62 -3.38
N LYS A 50 -4.67 -7.89 -3.03
CA LYS A 50 -5.18 -7.80 -1.65
C LYS A 50 -5.51 -9.18 -1.09
N LYS A 51 -6.30 -9.97 -1.85
CA LYS A 51 -6.71 -11.31 -1.43
C LYS A 51 -5.51 -12.22 -1.20
N ARG A 52 -4.57 -12.22 -2.14
CA ARG A 52 -3.36 -13.06 -2.06
C ARG A 52 -2.48 -12.66 -0.88
N LEU A 53 -2.28 -11.37 -0.66
CA LEU A 53 -1.52 -10.89 0.49
C LEU A 53 -2.20 -11.27 1.81
N ASN A 54 -3.52 -11.10 1.91
CA ASN A 54 -4.27 -11.48 3.11
C ASN A 54 -4.20 -12.98 3.41
N ASN A 55 -4.23 -13.84 2.39
CA ASN A 55 -4.02 -15.28 2.57
C ASN A 55 -2.64 -15.55 3.18
N VAL A 56 -1.59 -14.97 2.60
CA VAL A 56 -0.21 -15.14 3.07
C VAL A 56 -0.03 -14.63 4.51
N LEU A 57 -0.57 -13.46 4.84
CA LEU A 57 -0.50 -12.92 6.21
C LEU A 57 -1.23 -13.83 7.21
N SER A 58 -2.38 -14.38 6.82
CA SER A 58 -3.16 -15.30 7.66
C SER A 58 -2.40 -16.61 7.91
N GLU A 59 -1.76 -17.17 6.88
CA GLU A 59 -0.94 -18.38 7.00
C GLU A 59 0.29 -18.16 7.89
N LEU A 60 0.93 -17.00 7.76
CA LEU A 60 2.08 -16.61 8.59
C LEU A 60 1.68 -16.13 9.99
N LYS A 61 0.39 -16.06 10.30
CA LYS A 61 -0.17 -15.53 11.57
C LYS A 61 0.34 -14.11 11.89
N ILE A 62 0.45 -13.28 10.85
CA ILE A 62 0.88 -11.89 10.97
C ILE A 62 -0.36 -11.00 10.99
N GLU A 63 -0.53 -10.26 12.07
CA GLU A 63 -1.55 -9.22 12.16
C GLU A 63 -0.98 -7.93 11.56
N SER A 64 -1.29 -7.67 10.29
CA SER A 64 -0.96 -6.43 9.60
C SER A 64 -2.07 -6.04 8.65
N LYS A 65 -2.36 -4.74 8.55
CA LYS A 65 -3.34 -4.19 7.62
C LYS A 65 -2.64 -3.73 6.35
N LEU A 66 -3.20 -4.08 5.18
CA LEU A 66 -2.79 -3.50 3.91
C LEU A 66 -3.46 -2.14 3.71
N HIS A 67 -2.66 -1.08 3.62
CA HIS A 67 -3.14 0.24 3.24
C HIS A 67 -3.10 0.37 1.73
N VAL A 68 -4.16 0.91 1.13
CA VAL A 68 -4.29 0.99 -0.33
C VAL A 68 -4.51 2.44 -0.71
N VAL A 69 -3.66 2.94 -1.59
CA VAL A 69 -3.64 4.35 -1.97
C VAL A 69 -3.66 4.46 -3.49
N THR A 70 -4.43 5.41 -4.02
CA THR A 70 -4.44 5.65 -5.46
C THR A 70 -3.20 6.44 -5.89
N LEU A 71 -2.84 6.41 -7.17
CA LEU A 71 -1.74 7.21 -7.70
C LEU A 71 -1.91 8.70 -7.40
N THR A 72 -3.12 9.23 -7.54
CA THR A 72 -3.43 10.64 -7.25
C THR A 72 -3.28 10.95 -5.77
N SER A 73 -3.78 10.08 -4.88
CA SER A 73 -3.59 10.22 -3.44
C SER A 73 -2.11 10.13 -3.06
N ALA A 74 -1.38 9.18 -3.67
CA ALA A 74 0.06 9.02 -3.49
C ALA A 74 0.78 10.29 -3.93
N GLN A 75 0.53 10.86 -5.11
CA GLN A 75 1.16 12.11 -5.55
C GLN A 75 0.94 13.29 -4.58
N SER A 76 -0.24 13.37 -3.95
CA SER A 76 -0.54 14.39 -2.94
C SER A 76 0.23 14.17 -1.65
N VAL A 77 0.36 12.91 -1.21
CA VAL A 77 1.08 12.52 0.00
C VAL A 77 2.60 12.56 -0.21
N LEU A 78 3.10 12.09 -1.35
CA LEU A 78 4.52 12.06 -1.72
C LEU A 78 5.16 13.45 -1.66
N LYS A 79 4.41 14.51 -1.99
CA LYS A 79 4.87 15.90 -1.85
C LYS A 79 5.07 16.35 -0.40
N GLN A 80 4.44 15.66 0.54
CA GLN A 80 4.44 15.98 1.98
C GLN A 80 5.29 14.98 2.79
N LEU A 81 5.96 14.05 2.12
CA LEU A 81 6.74 13.03 2.79
C LEU A 81 8.08 13.58 3.32
N ASP A 82 8.41 13.16 4.53
CA ASP A 82 9.71 13.38 5.16
C ASP A 82 10.83 12.72 4.33
N LYS A 83 12.08 13.22 4.44
CA LYS A 83 13.27 12.75 3.69
C LYS A 83 13.44 11.24 3.75
N LYS A 84 12.99 10.61 4.83
CA LYS A 84 13.00 9.14 5.04
C LYS A 84 12.23 8.36 3.96
N TYR A 85 11.24 8.96 3.30
CA TYR A 85 10.42 8.30 2.29
C TYR A 85 10.69 8.81 0.86
N GLU A 86 11.64 9.74 0.70
CA GLU A 86 12.00 10.34 -0.59
C GLU A 86 12.53 9.29 -1.58
N SER A 87 13.27 8.30 -1.10
CA SER A 87 13.76 7.18 -1.92
C SER A 87 12.62 6.34 -2.49
N VAL A 88 11.60 6.03 -1.69
CA VAL A 88 10.42 5.28 -2.13
C VAL A 88 9.62 6.09 -3.13
N ALA A 89 9.46 7.39 -2.88
CA ALA A 89 8.80 8.31 -3.81
C ALA A 89 9.50 8.31 -5.17
N ALA A 90 10.82 8.45 -5.17
CA ALA A 90 11.64 8.44 -6.38
C ALA A 90 11.54 7.10 -7.13
N GLU A 91 11.53 5.97 -6.41
CA GLU A 91 11.39 4.64 -6.99
C GLU A 91 10.03 4.45 -7.66
N ILE A 92 8.93 4.86 -7.00
CA ILE A 92 7.58 4.84 -7.58
C ILE A 92 7.53 5.70 -8.86
N MET A 93 8.11 6.90 -8.81
CA MET A 93 8.17 7.78 -9.97
C MET A 93 8.98 7.15 -11.12
N GLY A 94 10.11 6.51 -10.83
CA GLY A 94 10.92 5.80 -11.81
C GLY A 94 10.19 4.61 -12.45
N ILE A 95 9.42 3.84 -11.66
CA ILE A 95 8.56 2.77 -12.17
C ILE A 95 7.49 3.35 -13.11
N PHE A 96 6.83 4.43 -12.71
CA PHE A 96 5.83 5.08 -13.55
C PHE A 96 6.44 5.64 -14.85
N GLN A 97 7.61 6.28 -14.79
CA GLN A 97 8.28 6.82 -15.98
C GLN A 97 8.72 5.70 -16.95
N SER A 98 9.14 4.54 -16.43
CA SER A 98 9.63 3.43 -17.26
C SER A 98 8.53 2.51 -17.79
N LYS A 99 7.47 2.26 -17.01
CA LYS A 99 6.42 1.26 -17.32
C LYS A 99 5.02 1.86 -17.44
N GLY A 100 4.86 3.16 -17.20
CA GLY A 100 3.55 3.80 -17.15
C GLY A 100 2.63 3.14 -16.12
N LEU A 101 1.36 3.00 -16.48
CA LEU A 101 0.37 2.31 -15.64
C LEU A 101 0.60 0.79 -15.55
N GLY A 102 1.40 0.20 -16.44
CA GLY A 102 1.79 -1.21 -16.39
C GLY A 102 2.72 -1.55 -15.23
N GLY A 103 3.25 -0.56 -14.52
CA GLY A 103 4.01 -0.75 -13.28
C GLY A 103 3.16 -1.01 -12.04
N PHE A 104 1.82 -0.95 -12.14
CA PHE A 104 0.91 -1.07 -11.01
C PHE A 104 0.16 -2.42 -10.99
N PRO A 105 -0.27 -2.92 -9.82
CA PRO A 105 -0.08 -2.34 -8.48
C PRO A 105 1.39 -2.40 -8.02
N ILE A 106 1.77 -1.47 -7.15
CA ILE A 106 3.07 -1.46 -6.47
C ILE A 106 2.83 -1.82 -5.01
N LEU A 107 3.48 -2.88 -4.52
CA LEU A 107 3.47 -3.27 -3.11
C LEU A 107 4.74 -2.80 -2.42
N ILE A 108 4.58 -2.06 -1.34
CA ILE A 108 5.63 -1.52 -0.49
C ILE A 108 5.52 -2.19 0.87
N ILE A 109 6.65 -2.67 1.38
CA ILE A 109 6.76 -3.32 2.69
C ILE A 109 7.87 -2.63 3.47
N ASN A 110 7.59 -2.14 4.68
CA ASN A 110 8.55 -1.43 5.53
C ASN A 110 9.36 -0.34 4.79
N ASN A 111 8.66 0.53 4.06
CA ASN A 111 9.25 1.62 3.26
C ASN A 111 10.21 1.15 2.15
N LYS A 112 10.02 -0.04 1.59
CA LYS A 112 10.76 -0.51 0.42
C LYS A 112 9.79 -1.07 -0.61
N VAL A 113 10.00 -0.77 -1.88
CA VAL A 113 9.23 -1.42 -2.95
C VAL A 113 9.60 -2.91 -2.95
N ALA A 114 8.59 -3.75 -2.76
CA ALA A 114 8.74 -5.20 -2.72
C ALA A 114 8.37 -5.84 -4.06
N PHE A 115 7.27 -5.38 -4.66
CA PHE A 115 6.77 -5.88 -5.94
C PHE A 115 6.11 -4.76 -6.75
N TYR A 116 6.14 -4.87 -8.07
CA TYR A 116 5.47 -3.94 -8.98
C TYR A 116 5.05 -4.65 -10.28
N GLY A 117 4.07 -4.08 -10.98
CA GLY A 117 3.67 -4.50 -12.34
C GLY A 117 2.86 -5.79 -12.41
N GLY A 118 2.26 -6.22 -11.30
CA GLY A 118 1.42 -7.41 -11.28
C GLY A 118 1.27 -8.00 -9.89
N VAL A 119 0.60 -9.14 -9.82
CA VAL A 119 0.38 -9.87 -8.57
C VAL A 119 1.42 -11.00 -8.46
N PRO A 120 2.38 -10.93 -7.52
CA PRO A 120 3.34 -12.00 -7.30
C PRO A 120 2.65 -13.27 -6.80
N GLU A 121 3.27 -14.44 -7.00
CA GLU A 121 2.79 -15.70 -6.43
C GLU A 121 2.92 -15.72 -4.90
N GLU A 122 2.09 -16.55 -4.24
CA GLU A 122 2.02 -16.63 -2.77
C GLU A 122 3.38 -16.97 -2.15
N GLU A 123 4.14 -17.86 -2.78
CA GLU A 123 5.47 -18.25 -2.30
C GLU A 123 6.45 -17.07 -2.29
N ASN A 124 6.44 -16.24 -3.35
CA ASN A 124 7.29 -15.07 -3.43
C ASN A 124 6.93 -14.04 -2.35
N LEU A 125 5.64 -13.88 -2.05
CA LEU A 125 5.16 -13.03 -0.97
C LEU A 125 5.64 -13.55 0.40
N LYS A 126 5.54 -14.86 0.65
CA LYS A 126 6.00 -15.49 1.89
C LYS A 126 7.50 -15.29 2.11
N VAL A 127 8.29 -15.57 1.09
CA VAL A 127 9.75 -15.36 1.12
C VAL A 127 10.05 -13.91 1.45
N LYS A 128 9.44 -12.97 0.72
CA LYS A 128 9.75 -11.55 0.89
C LYS A 128 9.35 -11.00 2.26
N ILE A 129 8.19 -11.40 2.78
CA ILE A 129 7.73 -10.99 4.11
C ILE A 129 8.65 -11.58 5.19
N SER A 130 9.03 -12.85 5.06
CA SER A 130 9.91 -13.53 6.03
C SER A 130 11.30 -12.89 6.06
N GLU A 131 11.87 -12.55 4.90
CA GLU A 131 13.14 -11.80 4.80
C GLU A 131 13.08 -10.49 5.59
N ILE A 132 12.02 -9.71 5.40
CA ILE A 132 11.87 -8.39 6.03
C ILE A 132 11.69 -8.51 7.54
N LEU A 133 10.92 -9.50 8.00
CA LEU A 133 10.75 -9.75 9.43
C LEU A 133 12.07 -10.16 10.09
N ASN A 134 12.88 -10.99 9.43
CA ASN A 134 14.18 -11.41 9.95
C ASN A 134 15.20 -10.27 9.98
N GLN A 135 15.13 -9.33 9.01
CA GLN A 135 15.97 -8.13 9.00
C GLN A 135 15.60 -7.13 10.10
N SER A 136 14.39 -7.19 10.64
CA SER A 136 13.91 -6.27 11.69
C SER A 136 14.27 -6.74 13.11
N LEU A 137 14.89 -7.91 13.25
CA LEU A 137 15.32 -8.52 14.52
C LEU A 137 16.84 -8.35 14.80
N ASN A 138 17.59 -7.81 13.85
CA ASN A 138 19.03 -7.50 13.96
C ASN A 138 19.25 -5.99 13.98
#